data_AF-A0A1I7TVT5-F1
#
_entry.id   AF-A0A1I7TVT5-F1
#
_cell.length_a   1.000
_cell.length_b   1.000
_cell.length_c   1.000
_cell.angle_alpha   90.00
_cell.angle_beta   90.00
_cell.angle_gamma   90.00
#
_symmetry.space_group_name_H-M   'P 1'
#
loop_
_entity.id
_entity.type
_entity.pdbx_description
1 polymer ?
#
loop_
_entity_poly.entity_id
_entity_poly.type
_entity_poly.pdbx_seq_one_letter_code
_entity_poly.pdbx_strand_id
1 'polypeptide(L)'
;MTNTKQLVFSATCSDAAYSPGADMNLEVSQITIVPVPLSLEDLQKAKEIIDNSIEVINALVDIGKALADDKEVELALDVIVGVGDILKGILKFMPEPDNPMVKNLEALENRVKLLGDKLNDHFDEMKTYISEVKFFMKIVSPTKVLIRYMRDCIKNPGPEAVQNFKRAYEEHTPLSLAYLLMSYLEQKSTNPLRLAMDNEKLKTKETYKKWEDIISRVLGQFMLLQAFANGLLGLDRKLNCDLLIELSEEVAQSMANLKEQWKLQDYYWDEVKEHFKKYIETHTDLNNSQKADGLQKYLNSFFTNDSFVICVFNECVETKEYIIHCPNRKEQLLQVRNTGKCNAFIYRSRQTNKKKEADFEKLRNQVESFYKTDFL
;
A
#
# COMPACT_ATOMS: atom_id res chain seq x y z
N MET A 1 7.24 22.20 -42.98
CA MET A 1 8.45 22.28 -42.13
C MET A 1 8.80 23.73 -41.92
N THR A 2 8.53 24.29 -40.75
CA THR A 2 8.86 25.67 -40.40
C THR A 2 9.92 25.65 -39.31
N ASN A 3 11.14 26.03 -39.66
CA ASN A 3 12.25 26.19 -38.72
C ASN A 3 11.92 27.31 -37.73
N THR A 4 11.79 26.97 -36.45
CA THR A 4 11.60 27.97 -35.40
C THR A 4 12.97 28.58 -35.05
N LYS A 5 13.19 29.84 -35.42
CA LYS A 5 14.40 30.59 -35.04
C LYS A 5 14.22 31.14 -33.63
N GLN A 6 15.08 30.75 -32.69
CA GLN A 6 15.21 31.44 -31.40
C GLN A 6 16.47 32.31 -31.42
N LEU A 7 16.32 33.57 -31.04
CA LEU A 7 17.42 34.53 -30.87
C LEU A 7 17.79 34.54 -29.39
N VAL A 8 19.01 34.11 -29.07
CA VAL A 8 19.59 34.23 -27.74
C VAL A 8 20.53 35.43 -27.75
N PHE A 9 20.27 36.39 -26.87
CA PHE A 9 21.14 37.53 -26.66
C PHE A 9 21.97 37.28 -25.40
N SER A 10 23.29 37.26 -25.51
CA SER A 10 24.17 37.34 -24.34
C SER A 10 25.00 38.60 -24.44
N ALA A 11 24.92 39.44 -23.41
CA ALA A 11 25.87 40.52 -23.23
C ALA A 11 26.90 40.05 -22.19
N THR A 12 28.18 40.05 -22.54
CA THR A 12 29.24 39.99 -21.53
C THR A 12 29.25 41.32 -20.80
N CYS A 13 28.72 41.35 -19.57
CA CYS A 13 29.00 42.46 -18.66
C CYS A 13 30.49 42.40 -18.32
N SER A 14 31.30 43.28 -18.92
CA SER A 14 32.62 43.57 -18.37
C SER A 14 32.42 44.48 -17.15
N ASP A 15 33.12 44.20 -16.06
CA ASP A 15 33.09 44.99 -14.80
C ASP A 15 33.70 46.41 -14.95
N ALA A 16 33.79 46.95 -16.17
CA ALA A 16 34.32 48.27 -16.43
C ALA A 16 33.20 49.31 -16.38
N ALA A 17 33.38 50.30 -15.51
CA ALA A 17 32.46 51.38 -15.19
C ALA A 17 31.65 51.92 -16.38
N TYR A 18 30.34 51.98 -16.18
CA TYR A 18 29.35 52.55 -17.10
C TYR A 18 29.76 53.98 -17.50
N SER A 19 30.26 54.17 -18.72
CA SER A 19 30.47 55.48 -19.32
C SER A 19 29.40 55.71 -20.39
N PRO A 20 28.65 56.82 -20.35
CA PRO A 20 27.68 57.15 -21.39
C PRO A 20 28.40 57.32 -22.74
N GLY A 21 28.20 56.39 -23.68
CA GLY A 21 28.81 56.41 -25.02
C GLY A 21 29.75 55.24 -25.35
N ALA A 22 29.89 54.24 -24.47
CA ALA A 22 30.62 53.01 -24.81
C ALA A 22 29.75 52.08 -25.69
N ASP A 23 30.26 51.76 -26.89
CA ASP A 23 29.64 50.80 -27.80
C ASP A 23 29.54 49.41 -27.14
N MET A 24 28.32 48.98 -26.81
CA MET A 24 28.05 47.58 -26.45
C MET A 24 28.11 46.73 -27.71
N ASN A 25 29.18 45.94 -27.85
CA ASN A 25 29.22 44.87 -28.84
C ASN A 25 28.35 43.71 -28.36
N LEU A 26 27.16 43.58 -28.96
CA LEU A 26 26.22 42.50 -28.71
C LEU A 26 26.54 41.35 -29.65
N GLU A 27 27.09 40.26 -29.12
CA GLU A 27 27.37 39.06 -29.92
C GLU A 27 26.08 38.24 -30.09
N VAL A 28 25.47 38.35 -31.27
CA VAL A 28 24.25 37.62 -31.61
C VAL A 28 24.63 36.25 -32.17
N SER A 29 24.59 35.22 -31.34
CA SER A 29 24.76 33.83 -31.79
C SER A 29 23.42 33.28 -32.30
N GLN A 30 23.30 33.07 -33.62
CA GLN A 30 22.18 32.33 -34.21
C GLN A 30 22.38 30.83 -33.97
N ILE A 31 21.74 30.29 -32.94
CA ILE A 31 21.66 28.85 -32.72
C ILE A 31 20.60 28.28 -33.67
N THR A 32 21.05 27.56 -34.70
CA THR A 32 20.16 26.80 -35.56
C THR A 32 19.91 25.45 -34.89
N ILE A 33 18.75 25.29 -34.24
CA ILE A 33 18.32 24.00 -33.71
C ILE A 33 17.89 23.15 -34.91
N VAL A 34 18.75 22.24 -35.35
CA VAL A 34 18.41 21.24 -36.35
C VAL A 34 17.74 20.08 -35.61
N PRO A 35 16.45 19.77 -35.85
CA PRO A 35 15.84 18.59 -35.26
C PRO A 35 16.54 17.35 -35.82
N VAL A 36 17.22 16.62 -34.94
CA VAL A 36 17.82 15.32 -35.28
C VAL A 36 16.74 14.26 -35.07
N PRO A 37 16.39 13.46 -36.10
CA PRO A 37 15.48 12.34 -35.91
C PRO A 37 16.07 11.37 -34.87
N LEU A 38 15.22 10.84 -33.97
CA LEU A 38 15.65 9.84 -32.98
C LEU A 38 16.38 8.68 -33.66
N SER A 39 17.51 8.26 -33.10
CA SER A 39 18.22 7.08 -33.60
C SER A 39 17.43 5.81 -33.28
N LEU A 40 17.67 4.72 -34.03
CA LEU A 40 17.10 3.40 -33.73
C LEU A 40 17.48 2.89 -32.33
N GLU A 41 18.67 3.24 -31.85
CA GLU A 41 19.14 2.89 -30.52
C GLU A 41 18.36 3.64 -29.43
N ASP A 42 18.10 4.94 -29.64
CA ASP A 42 17.28 5.74 -28.71
C ASP A 42 15.82 5.27 -28.68
N LEU A 43 15.28 4.86 -29.83
CA LEU A 43 13.95 4.24 -29.92
C LEU A 43 13.88 2.92 -29.13
N GLN A 44 14.93 2.10 -29.17
CA GLN A 44 14.99 0.85 -28.42
C GLN A 44 15.09 1.09 -26.90
N LYS A 45 15.95 2.03 -26.47
CA LYS A 45 16.05 2.41 -25.05
C LYS A 45 14.74 2.98 -24.52
N ALA A 46 14.08 3.84 -25.31
CA ALA A 46 12.78 4.39 -24.93
C ALA A 46 11.72 3.30 -24.79
N LYS A 47 11.70 2.32 -25.70
CA LYS A 47 10.83 1.16 -25.59
C LYS A 47 11.10 0.36 -24.32
N GLU A 48 12.36 0.04 -24.01
CA GLU A 48 12.73 -0.72 -22.82
C GLU A 48 12.30 0.00 -21.53
N ILE A 49 12.49 1.32 -21.45
CA ILE A 49 12.00 2.14 -20.33
C ILE A 49 10.48 2.04 -20.18
N ILE A 50 9.73 2.11 -21.30
CA ILE A 50 8.26 1.97 -21.26
C ILE A 50 7.85 0.56 -20.82
N ASP A 51 8.47 -0.49 -21.36
CA ASP A 51 8.16 -1.87 -21.00
C ASP A 51 8.44 -2.13 -19.50
N ASN A 52 9.58 -1.66 -18.99
CA ASN A 52 9.92 -1.73 -17.56
C ASN A 52 8.94 -0.92 -16.70
N SER A 53 8.46 0.24 -17.18
CA SER A 53 7.47 1.05 -16.44
C SER A 53 6.12 0.35 -16.32
N ILE A 54 5.74 -0.45 -17.32
CA ILE A 54 4.54 -1.29 -17.28
C ILE A 54 4.67 -2.34 -16.19
N GLU A 55 5.84 -2.96 -16.03
CA GLU A 55 6.10 -3.94 -14.97
C GLU A 55 6.01 -3.30 -13.58
N VAL A 56 6.63 -2.13 -13.39
CA VAL A 56 6.56 -1.35 -12.13
C VAL A 56 5.09 -1.02 -11.78
N ILE A 57 4.31 -0.54 -12.75
CA ILE A 57 2.90 -0.21 -12.51
C ILE A 57 2.08 -1.47 -12.23
N ASN A 58 2.35 -2.60 -12.89
CA ASN A 58 1.68 -3.86 -12.59
C ASN A 58 1.97 -4.33 -11.16
N ALA A 59 3.22 -4.20 -10.69
CA ALA A 59 3.56 -4.51 -9.31
C ALA A 59 2.79 -3.64 -8.30
N LEU A 60 2.66 -2.33 -8.56
CA LEU A 60 1.84 -1.42 -7.74
C LEU A 60 0.34 -1.77 -7.78
N VAL A 61 -0.16 -2.13 -8.97
CA VAL A 61 -1.55 -2.57 -9.20
C VAL A 61 -1.83 -3.86 -8.42
N ASP A 62 -0.97 -4.86 -8.49
CA ASP A 62 -1.25 -6.19 -7.94
C ASP A 62 -0.92 -6.30 -6.46
N ILE A 63 0.22 -5.78 -6.02
CA ILE A 63 0.75 -6.10 -4.71
C ILE A 63 0.27 -5.10 -3.65
N GLY A 64 0.04 -3.83 -3.97
CA GLY A 64 -0.28 -2.78 -2.96
C GLY A 64 0.80 -2.57 -1.88
N LYS A 65 1.73 -3.52 -1.73
CA LYS A 65 2.95 -3.58 -0.91
C LYS A 65 4.22 -3.61 -1.77
N ALA A 66 4.14 -3.20 -3.03
CA ALA A 66 5.38 -3.00 -3.78
C ALA A 66 6.18 -1.96 -3.01
N LEU A 67 7.50 -2.16 -2.94
CA LEU A 67 8.49 -1.32 -2.24
C LEU A 67 8.84 -1.80 -0.80
N ALA A 68 9.19 -3.09 -0.65
CA ALA A 68 9.67 -3.66 0.62
C ALA A 68 11.20 -3.53 0.83
N ASP A 69 11.94 -3.09 -0.20
CA ASP A 69 13.38 -2.80 -0.18
C ASP A 69 13.62 -1.48 -0.93
N ASP A 70 14.20 -0.49 -0.24
CA ASP A 70 14.54 0.85 -0.73
C ASP A 70 15.24 0.83 -2.09
N LYS A 71 16.12 -0.14 -2.32
CA LYS A 71 16.88 -0.22 -3.57
C LYS A 71 16.01 -0.64 -4.76
N GLU A 72 15.05 -1.53 -4.52
CA GLU A 72 14.08 -1.90 -5.55
C GLU A 72 13.13 -0.74 -5.84
N VAL A 73 12.84 0.09 -4.83
CA VAL A 73 12.07 1.33 -5.00
C VAL A 73 12.78 2.31 -5.90
N GLU A 74 14.03 2.66 -5.59
CA GLU A 74 14.79 3.65 -6.34
C GLU A 74 14.87 3.29 -7.82
N LEU A 75 15.19 2.02 -8.12
CA LEU A 75 15.26 1.52 -9.50
C LEU A 75 13.90 1.61 -10.21
N ALA A 76 12.82 1.25 -9.51
CA ALA A 76 11.48 1.37 -10.06
C ALA A 76 11.11 2.83 -10.35
N LEU A 77 11.47 3.78 -9.48
CA LEU A 77 11.20 5.20 -9.68
C LEU A 77 12.03 5.80 -10.81
N ASP A 78 13.30 5.41 -10.96
CA ASP A 78 14.16 5.87 -12.06
C ASP A 78 13.59 5.49 -13.44
N VAL A 79 13.00 4.30 -13.56
CA VAL A 79 12.29 3.89 -14.78
C VAL A 79 11.12 4.83 -15.10
N ILE A 80 10.36 5.24 -14.08
CA ILE A 80 9.22 6.16 -14.25
C ILE A 80 9.68 7.59 -14.58
N VAL A 81 10.78 8.06 -13.98
CA VAL A 81 11.44 9.31 -14.37
C VAL A 81 11.78 9.28 -15.86
N GLY A 82 12.31 8.16 -16.35
CA GLY A 82 12.61 7.93 -17.75
C GLY A 82 11.40 8.13 -18.68
N VAL A 83 10.21 7.68 -18.29
CA VAL A 83 8.97 7.92 -19.06
C VAL A 83 8.67 9.42 -19.17
N GLY A 84 8.78 10.15 -18.07
CA GLY A 84 8.60 11.61 -18.07
C GLY A 84 9.59 12.32 -18.99
N ASP A 85 10.87 11.91 -18.94
CA ASP A 85 11.94 12.42 -19.81
C ASP A 85 11.65 12.12 -21.30
N ILE A 86 11.17 10.92 -21.63
CA ILE A 86 10.79 10.54 -22.99
C ILE A 86 9.67 11.45 -23.51
N LEU A 87 8.60 11.66 -22.72
CA LEU A 87 7.49 12.53 -23.11
C LEU A 87 7.95 13.98 -23.31
N LYS A 88 8.83 14.47 -22.44
CA LYS A 88 9.48 15.78 -22.59
C LYS A 88 10.30 15.87 -23.89
N GLY A 89 10.92 14.78 -24.33
CA GLY A 89 11.61 14.65 -25.61
C GLY A 89 10.67 14.61 -26.81
N ILE A 90 9.60 13.80 -26.77
CA ILE A 90 8.59 13.70 -27.83
C ILE A 90 7.94 15.06 -28.12
N LEU A 91 7.67 15.86 -27.07
CA LEU A 91 7.16 17.22 -27.20
C LEU A 91 8.09 18.16 -27.98
N LYS A 92 9.39 17.90 -27.99
CA LYS A 92 10.39 18.69 -28.71
C LYS A 92 10.57 18.24 -30.17
N PHE A 93 10.18 17.00 -30.48
CA PHE A 93 10.45 16.36 -31.76
C PHE A 93 9.27 15.47 -32.16
N MET A 94 8.12 16.03 -32.54
CA MET A 94 6.99 15.25 -33.05
C MET A 94 7.41 14.46 -34.31
N PRO A 95 7.39 13.11 -34.30
CA PRO A 95 7.49 12.33 -35.52
C PRO A 95 6.08 11.84 -35.91
N GLU A 96 5.93 11.56 -37.20
CA GLU A 96 4.72 11.19 -37.93
C GLU A 96 3.87 10.04 -37.33
N PRO A 97 2.59 9.90 -37.75
CA PRO A 97 1.60 8.95 -37.23
C PRO A 97 1.98 7.45 -37.17
N ASP A 98 3.06 7.01 -37.82
CA ASP A 98 3.54 5.61 -37.80
C ASP A 98 4.65 5.35 -36.77
N ASN A 99 4.74 6.14 -35.69
CA ASN A 99 5.76 5.96 -34.66
C ASN A 99 5.52 4.66 -33.85
N PRO A 100 6.47 3.71 -33.83
CA PRO A 100 6.34 2.43 -33.10
C PRO A 100 6.16 2.61 -31.58
N MET A 101 6.45 3.78 -31.02
CA MET A 101 6.20 4.09 -29.60
C MET A 101 4.72 4.24 -29.25
N VAL A 102 3.84 4.56 -30.21
CA VAL A 102 2.41 4.83 -29.93
C VAL A 102 1.75 3.64 -29.23
N LYS A 103 1.99 2.41 -29.72
CA LYS A 103 1.43 1.19 -29.11
C LYS A 103 1.92 0.94 -27.68
N ASN A 104 3.18 1.25 -27.40
CA ASN A 104 3.75 1.06 -26.06
C ASN A 104 3.20 2.12 -25.09
N LEU A 105 3.04 3.37 -25.55
CA LEU A 105 2.39 4.42 -24.78
C LEU A 105 0.91 4.13 -24.52
N GLU A 106 0.18 3.56 -25.50
CA GLU A 106 -1.18 3.06 -25.29
C GLU A 106 -1.22 1.92 -24.26
N ALA A 107 -0.28 0.98 -24.31
CA ALA A 107 -0.19 -0.08 -23.30
C ALA A 107 0.06 0.49 -21.90
N LEU A 108 0.98 1.45 -21.78
CA LEU A 108 1.28 2.15 -20.54
C LEU A 108 0.08 2.95 -20.02
N GLU A 109 -0.61 3.69 -20.89
CA GLU A 109 -1.83 4.44 -20.60
C GLU A 109 -2.89 3.55 -19.96
N ASN A 110 -3.13 2.36 -20.54
CA ASN A 110 -4.09 1.39 -20.03
C ASN A 110 -3.71 0.89 -18.63
N ARG A 111 -2.41 0.76 -18.33
CA ARG A 111 -1.93 0.36 -16.99
C ARG A 111 -2.07 1.48 -15.96
N VAL A 112 -1.75 2.72 -16.33
CA VAL A 112 -1.99 3.90 -15.48
C VAL A 112 -3.48 4.07 -15.20
N LYS A 113 -4.34 3.82 -16.19
CA LYS A 113 -5.79 3.82 -16.01
C LYS A 113 -6.22 2.75 -15.00
N LEU A 114 -5.75 1.51 -15.15
CA LEU A 114 -6.07 0.42 -14.22
C LEU A 114 -5.61 0.72 -12.78
N LEU A 115 -4.45 1.37 -12.62
CA LEU A 115 -3.96 1.83 -11.32
C LEU A 115 -4.90 2.86 -10.68
N GLY A 116 -5.37 3.84 -11.47
CA GLY A 116 -6.36 4.82 -11.01
C GLY A 116 -7.71 4.17 -10.66
N ASP A 117 -8.14 3.19 -11.45
CA ASP A 117 -9.42 2.48 -11.25
C ASP A 117 -9.40 1.59 -9.99
N LYS A 118 -8.30 0.88 -9.69
CA LYS A 118 -8.18 0.10 -8.43
C LYS A 118 -8.31 0.94 -7.16
N LEU A 119 -7.99 2.24 -7.22
CA LEU A 119 -8.23 3.16 -6.11
C LEU A 119 -9.71 3.54 -5.98
N ASN A 120 -10.52 3.46 -7.05
CA ASN A 120 -11.97 3.68 -6.98
C ASN A 120 -12.70 2.52 -6.30
N ASP A 121 -12.36 1.29 -6.68
CA ASP A 121 -13.08 0.08 -6.26
C ASP A 121 -13.21 -0.01 -4.73
N HIS A 122 -12.17 0.36 -4.00
CA HIS A 122 -12.20 0.33 -2.54
C HIS A 122 -13.01 1.49 -1.92
N PHE A 123 -13.09 2.66 -2.58
CA PHE A 123 -13.68 3.87 -2.00
C PHE A 123 -15.16 4.06 -2.30
N ASP A 124 -15.68 3.53 -3.40
CA ASP A 124 -17.12 3.57 -3.65
C ASP A 124 -17.91 2.77 -2.60
N GLU A 125 -17.25 1.80 -1.97
CA GLU A 125 -17.74 1.06 -0.80
C GLU A 125 -17.62 1.83 0.54
N MET A 126 -16.80 2.89 0.62
CA MET A 126 -16.40 3.54 1.89
C MET A 126 -16.99 4.94 2.09
N LYS A 127 -18.33 5.03 2.13
CA LYS A 127 -19.05 6.29 2.41
C LYS A 127 -19.78 6.27 3.74
N THR A 128 -19.29 5.50 4.71
CA THR A 128 -20.03 5.29 5.96
C THR A 128 -19.69 6.36 7.01
N TYR A 129 -18.47 6.92 6.96
CA TYR A 129 -18.00 7.87 7.98
C TYR A 129 -17.45 9.19 7.43
N ILE A 130 -17.61 10.28 8.19
CA ILE A 130 -17.13 11.64 7.83
C ILE A 130 -15.61 11.66 7.62
N SER A 131 -14.84 10.89 8.38
CA SER A 131 -13.39 10.77 8.22
C SER A 131 -13.00 10.10 6.91
N GLU A 132 -13.72 9.04 6.49
CA GLU A 132 -13.53 8.39 5.18
C GLU A 132 -13.85 9.37 4.05
N VAL A 133 -14.92 10.15 4.19
CA VAL A 133 -15.27 11.20 3.23
C VAL A 133 -14.19 12.29 3.16
N LYS A 134 -13.65 12.74 4.30
CA LYS A 134 -12.56 13.72 4.34
C LYS A 134 -11.28 13.15 3.74
N PHE A 135 -10.91 11.91 4.08
CA PHE A 135 -9.79 11.20 3.48
C PHE A 135 -9.95 11.12 1.96
N PHE A 136 -11.12 10.74 1.49
CA PHE A 136 -11.41 10.68 0.06
C PHE A 136 -11.25 12.04 -0.62
N MET A 137 -11.87 13.09 -0.07
CA MET A 137 -11.82 14.43 -0.68
C MET A 137 -10.43 15.06 -0.64
N LYS A 138 -9.63 14.79 0.40
CA LYS A 138 -8.35 15.48 0.63
C LYS A 138 -7.13 14.70 0.17
N ILE A 139 -7.22 13.39 0.07
CA ILE A 139 -6.11 12.52 -0.33
C ILE A 139 -6.45 11.90 -1.69
N VAL A 140 -7.49 11.06 -1.73
CA VAL A 140 -7.81 10.22 -2.90
C VAL A 140 -8.19 11.04 -4.14
N SER A 141 -9.04 12.06 -3.98
CA SER A 141 -9.53 12.87 -5.10
C SER A 141 -8.40 13.68 -5.76
N PRO A 142 -7.54 14.40 -5.03
CA PRO A 142 -6.33 15.00 -5.60
C PRO A 142 -5.44 14.00 -6.34
N THR A 143 -5.17 12.82 -5.75
CA THR A 143 -4.37 11.78 -6.41
C THR A 143 -4.99 11.35 -7.75
N LYS A 144 -6.31 11.17 -7.80
CA LYS A 144 -7.03 10.82 -9.03
C LYS A 144 -6.89 11.88 -10.12
N VAL A 145 -6.97 13.16 -9.73
CA VAL A 145 -6.79 14.27 -10.69
C VAL A 145 -5.39 14.23 -11.29
N LEU A 146 -4.36 13.98 -10.49
CA LEU A 146 -2.97 13.85 -10.96
C LEU A 146 -2.77 12.65 -11.87
N ILE A 147 -3.26 11.47 -11.48
CA ILE A 147 -3.18 10.24 -12.30
C ILE A 147 -3.90 10.44 -13.63
N ARG A 148 -5.06 11.10 -13.64
CA ARG A 148 -5.78 11.44 -14.87
C ARG A 148 -4.94 12.32 -15.79
N TYR A 149 -4.32 13.38 -15.27
CA TYR A 149 -3.50 14.25 -16.09
C TYR A 149 -2.18 13.61 -16.54
N MET A 150 -1.57 12.74 -15.71
CA MET A 150 -0.44 11.90 -16.11
C MET A 150 -0.84 11.01 -17.30
N ARG A 151 -2.00 10.37 -17.23
CA ARG A 151 -2.55 9.55 -18.32
C ARG A 151 -2.77 10.39 -19.58
N ASP A 152 -3.30 11.60 -19.44
CA ASP A 152 -3.51 12.49 -20.58
C ASP A 152 -2.17 12.91 -21.23
N CYS A 153 -1.10 13.11 -20.44
CA CYS A 153 0.25 13.34 -20.96
C CYS A 153 0.82 12.14 -21.73
N ILE A 154 0.51 10.91 -21.31
CA ILE A 154 0.95 9.68 -21.98
C ILE A 154 0.16 9.46 -23.27
N LYS A 155 -1.17 9.64 -23.21
CA LYS A 155 -2.09 9.38 -24.32
C LYS A 155 -1.97 10.41 -25.44
N ASN A 156 -1.92 11.68 -25.06
CA ASN A 156 -1.89 12.81 -25.98
C ASN A 156 -0.73 13.74 -25.58
N PRO A 157 0.53 13.37 -25.86
CA PRO A 157 1.67 14.19 -25.52
C PRO A 157 1.55 15.55 -26.21
N GLY A 158 1.29 16.60 -25.44
CA GLY A 158 1.13 17.96 -25.94
C GLY A 158 1.40 19.02 -24.86
N PRO A 159 1.75 20.26 -25.24
CA PRO A 159 1.99 21.35 -24.29
C PRO A 159 0.81 21.60 -23.36
N GLU A 160 -0.43 21.46 -23.87
CA GLU A 160 -1.65 21.61 -23.07
C GLU A 160 -1.77 20.52 -22.00
N ALA A 161 -1.51 19.26 -22.35
CA ALA A 161 -1.53 18.15 -21.40
C ALA A 161 -0.50 18.37 -20.27
N VAL A 162 0.73 18.76 -20.63
CA VAL A 162 1.79 19.08 -19.65
C VAL A 162 1.40 20.25 -18.76
N GLN A 163 0.83 21.32 -19.31
CA GLN A 163 0.42 22.48 -18.52
C GLN A 163 -0.73 22.13 -17.55
N ASN A 164 -1.67 21.29 -17.99
CA ASN A 164 -2.75 20.79 -17.13
C ASN A 164 -2.20 19.93 -15.99
N PHE A 165 -1.28 19.01 -16.28
CA PHE A 165 -0.60 18.21 -15.27
C PHE A 165 0.18 19.09 -14.30
N LYS A 166 1.01 20.01 -14.81
CA LYS A 166 1.82 20.93 -14.01
C LYS A 166 0.97 21.74 -13.04
N ARG A 167 -0.12 22.34 -13.51
CA ARG A 167 -1.04 23.11 -12.65
C ARG A 167 -1.62 22.26 -11.53
N ALA A 168 -2.07 21.05 -11.82
CA ALA A 168 -2.60 20.15 -10.80
C ALA A 168 -1.52 19.68 -9.82
N TYR A 169 -0.31 19.42 -10.32
CA TYR A 169 0.85 19.05 -9.52
C TYR A 169 1.27 20.16 -8.56
N GLU A 170 1.30 21.41 -9.01
CA GLU A 170 1.62 22.58 -8.17
C GLU A 170 0.57 22.81 -7.07
N GLU A 171 -0.70 22.51 -7.34
CA GLU A 171 -1.78 22.61 -6.35
C GLU A 171 -1.71 21.46 -5.31
N HIS A 172 -1.29 20.28 -5.75
CA HIS A 172 -1.36 19.04 -4.98
C HIS A 172 -0.11 18.18 -5.17
N THR A 173 1.06 18.66 -4.72
CA THR A 173 2.29 17.86 -4.90
C THR A 173 2.17 16.54 -4.13
N PRO A 174 2.65 15.41 -4.68
CA PRO A 174 2.62 14.13 -3.99
C PRO A 174 3.22 14.18 -2.58
N LEU A 175 4.32 14.91 -2.40
CA LEU A 175 4.93 15.13 -1.09
C LEU A 175 3.98 15.86 -0.12
N SER A 176 3.29 16.92 -0.56
CA SER A 176 2.31 17.62 0.29
C SER A 176 1.14 16.71 0.69
N LEU A 177 0.69 15.86 -0.23
CA LEU A 177 -0.38 14.89 0.03
C LEU A 177 0.08 13.79 1.00
N ALA A 178 1.35 13.37 0.95
CA ALA A 178 1.92 12.41 1.88
C ALA A 178 2.00 12.97 3.31
N TYR A 179 2.48 14.21 3.49
CA TYR A 179 2.44 14.87 4.80
C TYR A 179 1.00 15.04 5.33
N LEU A 180 0.06 15.40 4.44
CA LEU A 180 -1.34 15.50 4.81
C LEU A 180 -1.92 14.14 5.25
N LEU A 181 -1.59 13.06 4.52
CA LEU A 181 -1.97 11.69 4.87
C LEU A 181 -1.41 11.32 6.25
N MET A 182 -0.12 11.57 6.50
CA MET A 182 0.51 11.31 7.79
C MET A 182 -0.22 12.04 8.93
N SER A 183 -0.51 13.34 8.75
CA SER A 183 -1.26 14.13 9.73
C SER A 183 -2.66 13.56 10.01
N TYR A 184 -3.34 13.03 8.97
CA TYR A 184 -4.62 12.32 9.15
C TYR A 184 -4.45 11.04 9.96
N LEU A 185 -3.36 10.30 9.77
CA LEU A 185 -3.10 9.05 10.49
C LEU A 185 -2.66 9.27 11.94
N GLU A 186 -2.02 10.38 12.26
CA GLU A 186 -1.59 10.70 13.63
C GLU A 186 -2.77 10.98 14.57
N GLN A 187 -3.78 11.72 14.09
CA GLN A 187 -4.89 12.16 14.94
C GLN A 187 -6.02 11.14 14.97
N LYS A 188 -6.47 10.77 16.18
CA LYS A 188 -7.52 9.75 16.37
C LYS A 188 -8.84 10.08 15.64
N SER A 189 -9.22 11.35 15.56
CA SER A 189 -10.50 11.81 14.99
C SER A 189 -10.49 11.94 13.46
N THR A 190 -9.33 11.87 12.82
CA THR A 190 -9.17 11.95 11.36
C THR A 190 -8.59 10.68 10.76
N ASN A 191 -7.99 9.81 11.58
CA ASN A 191 -7.42 8.54 11.14
C ASN A 191 -8.55 7.57 10.74
N PRO A 192 -8.70 7.27 9.44
CA PRO A 192 -9.80 6.45 8.96
C PRO A 192 -9.67 4.99 9.42
N LEU A 193 -8.46 4.45 9.49
CA LEU A 193 -8.20 3.09 9.99
C LEU A 193 -8.63 2.97 11.47
N ARG A 194 -8.21 3.90 12.33
CA ARG A 194 -8.59 3.87 13.76
C ARG A 194 -10.11 3.95 13.93
N LEU A 195 -10.78 4.81 13.18
CA LEU A 195 -12.22 4.99 13.28
C LEU A 195 -12.98 3.77 12.76
N ALA A 196 -12.56 3.18 11.65
CA ALA A 196 -13.14 1.93 11.16
C ALA A 196 -13.00 0.83 12.22
N MET A 197 -11.80 0.65 12.77
CA MET A 197 -11.52 -0.35 13.81
C MET A 197 -12.23 -0.07 15.15
N ASP A 198 -12.48 1.18 15.51
CA ASP A 198 -13.20 1.55 16.74
C ASP A 198 -14.71 1.43 16.62
N ASN A 199 -15.26 1.50 15.40
CA ASN A 199 -16.70 1.33 15.14
C ASN A 199 -17.13 -0.13 14.99
N GLU A 200 -16.19 -1.04 14.69
CA GLU A 200 -16.50 -2.47 14.72
C GLU A 200 -16.76 -2.93 16.16
N LYS A 201 -17.77 -3.79 16.34
CA LYS A 201 -18.00 -4.49 17.63
C LYS A 201 -16.74 -5.24 18.06
N LEU A 202 -16.01 -5.81 17.10
CA LEU A 202 -14.77 -6.54 17.28
C LEU A 202 -13.81 -6.13 16.17
N LYS A 203 -12.61 -5.73 16.55
CA LYS A 203 -11.55 -5.36 15.62
C LYS A 203 -11.09 -6.57 14.82
N THR A 204 -11.33 -6.56 13.52
CA THR A 204 -11.02 -7.69 12.62
C THR A 204 -9.74 -7.49 11.82
N LYS A 205 -9.07 -8.61 11.50
CA LYS A 205 -7.93 -8.62 10.55
C LYS A 205 -8.29 -8.11 9.16
N GLU A 206 -9.53 -8.32 8.75
CA GLU A 206 -10.03 -7.93 7.45
C GLU A 206 -10.08 -6.40 7.30
N THR A 207 -10.67 -5.70 8.27
CA THR A 207 -10.76 -4.22 8.23
C THR A 207 -9.40 -3.55 8.29
N TYR A 208 -8.47 -4.07 9.10
CA TYR A 208 -7.10 -3.58 9.08
C TYR A 208 -6.44 -3.79 7.73
N LYS A 209 -6.51 -5.01 7.18
CA LYS A 209 -5.87 -5.34 5.91
C LYS A 209 -6.43 -4.48 4.78
N LYS A 210 -7.74 -4.26 4.76
CA LYS A 210 -8.39 -3.34 3.81
C LYS A 210 -7.76 -1.94 3.86
N TRP A 211 -7.64 -1.36 5.05
CA TRP A 211 -7.05 -0.01 5.21
C TRP A 211 -5.54 0.03 4.98
N GLU A 212 -4.80 -1.01 5.38
CA GLU A 212 -3.38 -1.21 5.03
C GLU A 212 -3.19 -1.18 3.52
N ASP A 213 -3.95 -2.00 2.80
CA ASP A 213 -3.88 -2.07 1.35
C ASP A 213 -4.24 -0.71 0.70
N ILE A 214 -5.26 0.01 1.21
CA ILE A 214 -5.64 1.33 0.70
C ILE A 214 -4.53 2.37 0.88
N ILE A 215 -3.98 2.47 2.10
CA ILE A 215 -2.98 3.48 2.44
C ILE A 215 -1.69 3.22 1.67
N SER A 216 -1.22 1.96 1.64
CA SER A 216 -0.01 1.59 0.90
C SER A 216 -0.16 1.83 -0.61
N ARG A 217 -1.34 1.59 -1.19
CA ARG A 217 -1.63 1.93 -2.59
C ARG A 217 -1.56 3.42 -2.88
N VAL A 218 -2.12 4.25 -1.99
CA VAL A 218 -2.07 5.72 -2.13
C VAL A 218 -0.62 6.22 -2.09
N LEU A 219 0.19 5.72 -1.16
CA LEU A 219 1.62 6.06 -1.07
C LEU A 219 2.38 5.63 -2.33
N GLY A 220 2.12 4.42 -2.83
CA GLY A 220 2.64 3.92 -4.11
C GLY A 220 2.34 4.86 -5.28
N GLN A 221 1.10 5.38 -5.35
CA GLN A 221 0.71 6.36 -6.37
C GLN A 221 1.40 7.71 -6.19
N PHE A 222 1.65 8.16 -4.95
CA PHE A 222 2.43 9.39 -4.72
C PHE A 222 3.84 9.28 -5.25
N MET A 223 4.53 8.17 -4.97
CA MET A 223 5.88 7.94 -5.48
C MET A 223 5.90 7.88 -7.02
N LEU A 224 4.95 7.17 -7.63
CA LEU A 224 4.80 7.13 -9.09
C LEU A 224 4.61 8.53 -9.70
N LEU A 225 3.69 9.32 -9.14
CA LEU A 225 3.39 10.68 -9.61
C LEU A 225 4.58 11.61 -9.43
N GLN A 226 5.32 11.49 -8.33
CA GLN A 226 6.51 12.29 -8.06
C GLN A 226 7.61 11.98 -9.07
N ALA A 227 7.89 10.69 -9.30
CA ALA A 227 8.87 10.27 -10.29
C ALA A 227 8.50 10.74 -11.70
N PHE A 228 7.23 10.59 -12.09
CA PHE A 228 6.74 11.07 -13.38
C PHE A 228 6.91 12.59 -13.54
N ALA A 229 6.55 13.36 -12.51
CA ALA A 229 6.72 14.82 -12.50
C ALA A 229 8.19 15.23 -12.58
N ASN A 230 9.09 14.52 -11.89
CA ASN A 230 10.53 14.78 -11.94
C ASN A 230 11.07 14.69 -13.37
N GLY A 231 10.71 13.63 -14.11
CA GLY A 231 11.08 13.49 -15.52
C GLY A 231 10.42 14.54 -16.43
N LEU A 232 9.08 14.61 -16.39
CA LEU A 232 8.31 15.45 -17.32
C LEU A 232 8.62 16.94 -17.14
N LEU A 233 8.68 17.42 -15.89
CA LEU A 233 8.87 18.83 -15.57
C LEU A 233 10.35 19.18 -15.37
N GLY A 234 11.25 18.20 -15.30
CA GLY A 234 12.68 18.41 -15.03
C GLY A 234 12.96 18.95 -13.64
N LEU A 235 12.25 18.45 -12.63
CA LEU A 235 12.49 18.80 -11.23
C LEU A 235 13.75 18.10 -10.73
N ASP A 236 14.38 18.67 -9.70
CA ASP A 236 15.52 18.02 -9.05
C ASP A 236 15.09 16.65 -8.46
N ARG A 237 15.81 15.60 -8.87
CA ARG A 237 15.32 14.21 -8.90
C ARG A 237 15.23 13.55 -7.54
N LYS A 238 16.17 13.85 -6.63
CA LYS A 238 16.46 12.96 -5.50
C LYS A 238 15.69 13.28 -4.24
N LEU A 239 15.69 14.55 -3.82
CA LEU A 239 15.19 14.94 -2.50
C LEU A 239 13.71 14.59 -2.28
N ASN A 240 12.84 14.83 -3.26
CA ASN A 240 11.39 14.62 -3.07
C ASN A 240 10.98 13.14 -3.11
N CYS A 241 11.69 12.30 -3.86
CA CYS A 241 11.41 10.86 -3.88
C CYS A 241 11.93 10.20 -2.60
N ASP A 242 13.14 10.56 -2.16
CA ASP A 242 13.74 10.05 -0.92
C ASP A 242 12.83 10.39 0.29
N LEU A 243 12.38 11.64 0.39
CA LEU A 243 11.43 12.06 1.44
C LEU A 243 10.09 11.30 1.39
N LEU A 244 9.60 10.95 0.19
CA LEU A 244 8.37 10.16 0.07
C LEU A 244 8.57 8.71 0.51
N ILE A 245 9.75 8.14 0.29
CA ILE A 245 10.11 6.80 0.78
C ILE A 245 10.14 6.83 2.30
N GLU A 246 10.90 7.75 2.90
CA GLU A 246 10.98 7.93 4.36
C GLU A 246 9.58 8.09 4.99
N LEU A 247 8.74 8.97 4.43
CA LEU A 247 7.37 9.16 4.92
C LEU A 247 6.51 7.89 4.78
N SER A 248 6.72 7.10 3.74
CA SER A 248 5.99 5.85 3.53
C SER A 248 6.38 4.81 4.58
N GLU A 249 7.66 4.73 4.93
CA GLU A 249 8.16 3.88 6.02
C GLU A 249 7.60 4.31 7.37
N GLU A 250 7.59 5.62 7.67
CA GLU A 250 7.02 6.16 8.90
C GLU A 250 5.53 5.83 9.03
N VAL A 251 4.76 5.97 7.94
CA VAL A 251 3.35 5.57 7.89
C VAL A 251 3.19 4.06 8.13
N ALA A 252 3.99 3.23 7.47
CA ALA A 252 3.97 1.78 7.65
C ALA A 252 4.28 1.39 9.11
N GLN A 253 5.30 2.01 9.72
CA GLN A 253 5.66 1.77 11.12
C GLN A 253 4.56 2.24 12.08
N SER A 254 3.93 3.38 11.82
CA SER A 254 2.79 3.87 12.61
C SER A 254 1.61 2.89 12.57
N MET A 255 1.31 2.34 11.39
CA MET A 255 0.30 1.30 11.22
C MET A 255 0.66 -0.03 11.90
N ALA A 256 1.93 -0.43 11.88
CA ALA A 256 2.41 -1.61 12.58
C ALA A 256 2.30 -1.44 14.11
N ASN A 257 2.66 -0.26 14.63
CA ASN A 257 2.52 0.08 16.04
C ASN A 257 1.05 0.01 16.50
N LEU A 258 0.14 0.53 15.69
CA LEU A 258 -1.31 0.43 15.92
C LEU A 258 -1.80 -1.01 16.00
N LYS A 259 -1.35 -1.85 15.07
CA LYS A 259 -1.66 -3.28 15.03
C LYS A 259 -1.21 -4.00 16.30
N GLU A 260 0.00 -3.71 16.80
CA GLU A 260 0.47 -4.28 18.06
C GLU A 260 -0.34 -3.79 19.27
N GLN A 261 -0.74 -2.52 19.30
CA GLN A 261 -1.61 -2.00 20.38
C GLN A 261 -2.95 -2.73 20.45
N TRP A 262 -3.59 -3.05 19.31
CA TRP A 262 -4.86 -3.77 19.31
C TRP A 262 -4.74 -5.24 19.71
N LYS A 263 -3.61 -5.89 19.42
CA LYS A 263 -3.33 -7.28 19.83
C LYS A 263 -3.19 -7.45 21.34
N LEU A 264 -2.93 -6.37 22.09
CA LEU A 264 -2.77 -6.41 23.55
C LEU A 264 -4.09 -6.36 24.31
N GLN A 265 -5.21 -6.12 23.64
CA GLN A 265 -6.51 -5.94 24.28
C GLN A 265 -7.32 -7.24 24.32
N ASP A 266 -8.04 -7.45 25.42
CA ASP A 266 -8.79 -8.70 25.67
C ASP A 266 -10.28 -8.63 25.27
N TYR A 267 -10.69 -7.59 24.52
CA TYR A 267 -12.11 -7.34 24.18
C TYR A 267 -12.78 -8.50 23.44
N TYR A 268 -12.00 -9.31 22.72
CA TYR A 268 -12.53 -10.37 21.87
C TYR A 268 -12.99 -11.59 22.66
N TRP A 269 -12.44 -11.83 23.86
CA TRP A 269 -12.63 -13.11 24.54
C TRP A 269 -14.06 -13.32 25.02
N ASP A 270 -14.72 -12.27 25.50
CA ASP A 270 -16.11 -12.36 25.95
C ASP A 270 -17.07 -12.67 24.79
N GLU A 271 -16.83 -12.11 23.60
CA GLU A 271 -17.58 -12.51 22.40
C GLU A 271 -17.32 -13.98 22.04
N VAL A 272 -16.07 -14.44 22.13
CA VAL A 272 -15.76 -15.85 21.86
C VAL A 272 -16.54 -16.75 22.82
N LYS A 273 -16.74 -16.38 24.09
CA LYS A 273 -17.56 -17.16 25.02
C LYS A 273 -18.99 -17.30 24.54
N GLU A 274 -19.61 -16.19 24.15
CA GLU A 274 -21.00 -16.17 23.68
C GLU A 274 -21.15 -16.95 22.37
N HIS A 275 -20.29 -16.68 21.40
CA HIS A 275 -20.31 -17.32 20.09
C HIS A 275 -20.04 -18.81 20.19
N PHE A 276 -19.02 -19.24 20.96
CA PHE A 276 -18.63 -20.64 21.07
C PHE A 276 -19.78 -21.54 21.51
N LYS A 277 -20.51 -21.13 22.56
CA LYS A 277 -21.65 -21.91 23.07
C LYS A 277 -22.75 -22.03 22.01
N LYS A 278 -23.16 -20.89 21.44
CA LYS A 278 -24.20 -20.84 20.40
C LYS A 278 -23.82 -21.64 19.15
N TYR A 279 -22.56 -21.56 18.73
CA TYR A 279 -22.04 -22.27 17.57
C TYR A 279 -22.17 -23.78 17.73
N ILE A 280 -21.75 -24.31 18.88
CA ILE A 280 -21.85 -25.74 19.18
C ILE A 280 -23.31 -26.21 19.29
N GLU A 281 -24.19 -25.40 19.90
CA GLU A 281 -25.63 -25.70 20.02
C GLU A 281 -26.35 -25.80 18.68
N THR A 282 -25.97 -24.96 17.72
CA THR A 282 -26.72 -24.78 16.46
C THR A 282 -26.22 -25.67 15.32
N HIS A 283 -24.93 -25.97 15.24
CA HIS A 283 -24.33 -26.72 14.13
C HIS A 283 -24.31 -28.23 14.38
N THR A 284 -25.45 -28.80 14.76
CA THR A 284 -25.55 -30.23 15.13
C THR A 284 -25.44 -31.20 13.94
N ASP A 285 -25.56 -30.66 12.73
CA ASP A 285 -25.40 -31.33 11.44
C ASP A 285 -23.94 -31.51 11.02
N LEU A 286 -23.03 -30.68 11.57
CA LEU A 286 -21.60 -30.75 11.29
C LEU A 286 -20.89 -31.83 12.12
N ASN A 287 -19.90 -32.48 11.52
CA ASN A 287 -19.01 -33.38 12.26
C ASN A 287 -17.98 -32.60 13.11
N ASN A 288 -17.25 -33.30 13.97
CA ASN A 288 -16.30 -32.69 14.91
C ASN A 288 -15.20 -31.88 14.23
N SER A 289 -14.65 -32.37 13.10
CA SER A 289 -13.62 -31.65 12.35
C SER A 289 -14.17 -30.36 11.75
N GLN A 290 -15.34 -30.42 11.12
CA GLN A 290 -16.00 -29.25 10.52
C GLN A 290 -16.35 -28.18 11.57
N LYS A 291 -16.80 -28.61 12.76
CA LYS A 291 -17.01 -27.71 13.90
C LYS A 291 -15.71 -27.04 14.33
N ALA A 292 -14.63 -27.82 14.48
CA ALA A 292 -13.31 -27.30 14.86
C ALA A 292 -12.77 -26.30 13.82
N ASP A 293 -12.90 -26.61 12.53
CA ASP A 293 -12.47 -25.73 11.43
C ASP A 293 -13.24 -24.41 11.42
N GLY A 294 -14.56 -24.45 11.65
CA GLY A 294 -15.37 -23.23 11.75
C GLY A 294 -14.99 -22.36 12.94
N LEU A 295 -14.76 -22.96 14.11
CA LEU A 295 -14.25 -22.24 15.28
C LEU A 295 -12.83 -21.68 15.03
N GLN A 296 -11.97 -22.43 14.34
CA GLN A 296 -10.64 -21.97 13.97
C GLN A 296 -10.71 -20.74 13.07
N LYS A 297 -11.55 -20.76 12.02
CA LYS A 297 -11.76 -19.61 11.14
C LYS A 297 -12.27 -18.40 11.91
N TYR A 298 -13.24 -18.60 12.82
CA TYR A 298 -13.78 -17.54 13.65
C TYR A 298 -12.70 -16.92 14.55
N LEU A 299 -11.93 -17.74 15.27
CA LEU A 299 -10.85 -17.28 16.16
C LEU A 299 -9.72 -16.60 15.38
N ASN A 300 -9.40 -17.08 14.17
CA ASN A 300 -8.37 -16.50 13.33
C ASN A 300 -8.73 -15.10 12.80
N SER A 301 -10.00 -14.68 12.86
CA SER A 301 -10.44 -13.37 12.40
C SER A 301 -10.01 -12.22 13.32
N PHE A 302 -9.77 -12.51 14.61
CA PHE A 302 -9.44 -11.50 15.63
C PHE A 302 -7.98 -11.05 15.62
N PHE A 303 -7.75 -9.77 15.96
CA PHE A 303 -6.44 -9.26 16.30
C PHE A 303 -6.03 -9.64 17.73
N THR A 304 -5.39 -10.81 17.87
CA THR A 304 -4.86 -11.31 19.14
C THR A 304 -3.49 -11.95 18.94
N ASN A 305 -2.68 -11.93 19.98
CA ASN A 305 -1.41 -12.66 20.07
C ASN A 305 -1.56 -14.02 20.79
N ASP A 306 -2.78 -14.41 21.13
CA ASP A 306 -3.06 -15.69 21.76
C ASP A 306 -2.98 -16.85 20.74
N SER A 307 -2.54 -18.00 21.22
CA SER A 307 -2.64 -19.27 20.49
C SER A 307 -3.83 -20.05 21.02
N PHE A 308 -4.57 -20.73 20.14
CA PHE A 308 -5.75 -21.51 20.54
C PHE A 308 -5.53 -23.00 20.34
N VAL A 309 -6.03 -23.79 21.29
CA VAL A 309 -6.24 -25.22 21.15
C VAL A 309 -7.75 -25.44 21.14
N ILE A 310 -8.25 -26.01 20.05
CA ILE A 310 -9.66 -26.31 19.85
C ILE A 310 -9.80 -27.82 19.86
N CYS A 311 -10.69 -28.34 20.69
CA CYS A 311 -11.01 -29.76 20.71
C CYS A 311 -12.53 -29.92 20.65
N VAL A 312 -12.99 -30.75 19.72
CA VAL A 312 -14.39 -31.14 19.56
C VAL A 312 -14.43 -32.66 19.46
N PHE A 313 -15.26 -33.28 20.29
CA PHE A 313 -15.36 -34.73 20.38
C PHE A 313 -16.78 -35.12 20.74
N ASN A 314 -17.10 -36.41 20.59
CA ASN A 314 -18.44 -36.91 20.81
C ASN A 314 -18.87 -36.77 22.29
N GLU A 315 -20.14 -37.05 22.55
CA GLU A 315 -20.67 -37.16 23.90
C GLU A 315 -19.92 -38.24 24.69
N CYS A 316 -19.62 -37.95 25.96
CA CYS A 316 -18.80 -38.78 26.84
C CYS A 316 -19.21 -38.58 28.29
N VAL A 317 -18.92 -39.57 29.14
CA VAL A 317 -19.07 -39.45 30.59
C VAL A 317 -17.79 -38.87 31.18
N GLU A 318 -17.89 -37.68 31.80
CA GLU A 318 -16.74 -37.00 32.42
C GLU A 318 -16.09 -37.90 33.50
N THR A 319 -14.76 -37.85 33.61
CA THR A 319 -13.86 -38.61 34.52
C THR A 319 -13.31 -39.96 34.05
N LYS A 320 -13.81 -40.55 32.95
CA LYS A 320 -13.24 -41.81 32.42
C LYS A 320 -12.49 -41.66 31.10
N GLU A 321 -12.82 -40.64 30.30
CA GLU A 321 -12.39 -40.57 28.89
C GLU A 321 -11.45 -39.40 28.57
N TYR A 322 -11.44 -38.33 29.39
CA TYR A 322 -10.49 -37.22 29.23
C TYR A 322 -10.29 -36.44 30.55
N ILE A 323 -9.12 -35.82 30.69
CA ILE A 323 -8.75 -34.96 31.82
C ILE A 323 -8.25 -33.62 31.26
N ILE A 324 -8.76 -32.51 31.80
CA ILE A 324 -8.28 -31.15 31.48
C ILE A 324 -7.74 -30.52 32.77
N HIS A 325 -6.46 -30.19 32.77
CA HIS A 325 -5.85 -29.39 33.83
C HIS A 325 -5.56 -27.97 33.31
N CYS A 326 -6.29 -26.98 33.83
CA CYS A 326 -6.09 -25.57 33.48
C CYS A 326 -6.18 -24.72 34.77
N PRO A 327 -5.05 -24.31 35.36
CA PRO A 327 -5.04 -23.51 36.58
C PRO A 327 -5.84 -22.20 36.47
N ASN A 328 -5.77 -21.53 35.32
CA ASN A 328 -6.49 -20.27 35.07
C ASN A 328 -7.78 -20.50 34.26
N ARG A 329 -8.58 -21.50 34.66
CA ARG A 329 -9.75 -21.96 33.89
C ARG A 329 -10.69 -20.84 33.46
N LYS A 330 -11.03 -19.91 34.36
CA LYS A 330 -11.98 -18.82 34.09
C LYS A 330 -11.51 -17.89 32.95
N GLU A 331 -10.21 -17.68 32.86
CA GLU A 331 -9.63 -16.76 31.89
C GLU A 331 -9.19 -17.46 30.61
N GLN A 332 -8.78 -18.73 30.67
CA GLN A 332 -8.10 -19.39 29.56
C GLN A 332 -8.86 -20.56 28.94
N LEU A 333 -9.94 -21.06 29.57
CA LEU A 333 -10.67 -22.23 29.09
C LEU A 333 -12.16 -21.93 28.92
N LEU A 334 -12.67 -22.21 27.73
CA LEU A 334 -14.10 -22.31 27.44
C LEU A 334 -14.44 -23.77 27.24
N GLN A 335 -15.55 -24.22 27.79
CA GLN A 335 -15.99 -25.60 27.68
C GLN A 335 -17.51 -25.66 27.61
N VAL A 336 -18.00 -26.47 26.68
CA VAL A 336 -19.40 -26.90 26.61
C VAL A 336 -19.45 -28.41 26.68
N ARG A 337 -20.47 -28.93 27.37
CA ARG A 337 -20.60 -30.36 27.64
C ARG A 337 -21.93 -30.89 27.16
N ASN A 338 -21.91 -32.04 26.49
CA ASN A 338 -23.08 -32.73 25.94
C ASN A 338 -24.07 -31.74 25.30
N THR A 339 -23.53 -30.84 24.48
CA THR A 339 -24.24 -29.74 23.85
C THR A 339 -24.14 -29.91 22.34
N GLY A 340 -25.27 -29.85 21.64
CA GLY A 340 -25.28 -30.04 20.18
C GLY A 340 -24.71 -31.38 19.71
N LYS A 341 -24.94 -32.45 20.51
CA LYS A 341 -24.45 -33.83 20.30
C LYS A 341 -22.92 -33.98 20.40
N CYS A 342 -22.23 -33.10 21.11
CA CYS A 342 -20.78 -33.18 21.30
C CYS A 342 -20.32 -32.53 22.62
N ASN A 343 -19.06 -32.77 22.95
CA ASN A 343 -18.29 -31.99 23.90
C ASN A 343 -17.28 -31.13 23.13
N ALA A 344 -17.01 -29.93 23.62
CA ALA A 344 -16.00 -29.08 23.03
C ALA A 344 -15.31 -28.21 24.08
N PHE A 345 -14.05 -27.88 23.83
CA PHE A 345 -13.36 -26.84 24.57
C PHE A 345 -12.46 -26.00 23.66
N ILE A 346 -12.28 -24.74 24.07
CA ILE A 346 -11.28 -23.84 23.53
C ILE A 346 -10.36 -23.46 24.69
N TYR A 347 -9.08 -23.80 24.57
CA TYR A 347 -8.05 -23.28 25.45
C TYR A 347 -7.27 -22.19 24.72
N ARG A 348 -7.08 -21.05 25.37
CA ARG A 348 -6.20 -19.98 24.87
C ARG A 348 -4.91 -19.90 25.67
N SER A 349 -3.80 -19.76 24.97
CA SER A 349 -2.47 -19.56 25.55
C SER A 349 -1.93 -18.18 25.18
N ARG A 350 -1.58 -17.40 26.19
CA ARG A 350 -0.97 -16.06 26.03
C ARG A 350 0.54 -16.10 25.77
N GLN A 351 1.14 -17.29 25.86
CA GLN A 351 2.60 -17.45 25.83
C GLN A 351 3.09 -18.40 24.75
N THR A 352 2.22 -19.25 24.19
CA THR A 352 2.62 -20.26 23.19
C THR A 352 3.34 -19.64 22.01
N ASN A 353 2.82 -18.54 21.45
CA ASN A 353 3.49 -17.82 20.34
C ASN A 353 4.86 -17.20 20.70
N LYS A 354 5.26 -17.18 21.98
CA LYS A 354 6.56 -16.65 22.46
C LYS A 354 7.56 -17.74 22.81
N LYS A 355 7.13 -19.01 22.79
CA LYS A 355 7.96 -20.15 23.18
C LYS A 355 8.65 -20.76 21.98
N LYS A 356 9.82 -21.35 22.20
CA LYS A 356 10.58 -22.08 21.17
C LYS A 356 10.17 -23.55 21.15
N GLU A 357 10.49 -24.27 20.08
CA GLU A 357 10.20 -25.70 19.93
C GLU A 357 10.66 -26.53 21.14
N ALA A 358 11.87 -26.24 21.64
CA ALA A 358 12.43 -26.92 22.82
C ALA A 358 11.56 -26.78 24.08
N ASP A 359 10.82 -25.67 24.24
CA ASP A 359 9.91 -25.49 25.37
C ASP A 359 8.69 -26.41 25.25
N PHE A 360 8.25 -26.71 24.02
CA PHE A 360 7.15 -27.63 23.76
C PHE A 360 7.57 -29.09 23.96
N GLU A 361 8.79 -29.47 23.55
CA GLU A 361 9.35 -30.79 23.83
C GLU A 361 9.47 -31.03 25.34
N LYS A 362 9.94 -30.03 26.09
CA LYS A 362 10.00 -30.11 27.55
C LYS A 362 8.62 -30.30 28.17
N LEU A 363 7.61 -29.57 27.69
CA LEU A 363 6.23 -29.72 28.15
C LEU A 363 5.68 -31.12 27.82
N ARG A 364 5.94 -31.65 26.62
CA ARG A 364 5.54 -33.00 26.23
C ARG A 364 6.15 -34.05 27.17
N ASN A 365 7.46 -33.96 27.43
CA ASN A 365 8.15 -34.87 28.34
C ASN A 365 7.58 -34.82 29.77
N GLN A 366 7.22 -33.62 30.25
CA GLN A 366 6.56 -33.46 31.55
C GLN A 366 5.20 -34.18 31.58
N VAL A 367 4.34 -33.95 30.59
CA VAL A 367 3.01 -34.58 30.52
C VAL A 367 3.12 -36.11 30.41
N GLU A 368 4.03 -36.63 29.58
CA GLU A 368 4.27 -38.06 29.46
C GLU A 368 4.80 -38.69 30.76
N SER A 369 5.62 -37.95 31.51
CA SER A 369 6.12 -38.43 32.80
C SER A 369 5.00 -38.61 33.83
N PHE A 370 4.05 -37.66 33.90
CA PHE A 370 2.86 -37.77 34.75
C PHE A 370 2.00 -38.98 34.37
N TYR A 371 1.83 -39.23 33.07
CA TYR A 371 1.06 -40.38 32.58
C TYR A 371 1.67 -41.72 32.98
N LYS A 372 3.00 -41.78 33.11
CA LYS A 372 3.74 -43.00 33.51
C LYS A 372 3.73 -43.23 35.02
N THR A 373 3.59 -42.19 35.85
CA THR A 373 3.58 -42.32 37.32
C THR A 373 2.20 -42.45 37.95
N ASP A 374 1.13 -41.94 37.32
CA ASP A 374 -0.21 -41.90 37.93
C ASP A 374 -1.22 -42.91 37.34
N PHE A 375 -0.85 -43.65 36.28
CA PHE A 375 -1.72 -44.63 35.60
C PHE A 375 -1.09 -46.04 35.41
N LEU A 376 0.02 -46.32 36.11
CA LEU A 376 0.55 -47.66 36.40
C LEU A 376 0.47 -47.88 37.91
#